data_AF-A0AA96VUI8-F1
#
_entry.id   AF-A0AA96VUI8-F1
#
_cell.length_a   1.000
_cell.length_b   1.000
_cell.length_c   1.000
_cell.angle_alpha   90.00
_cell.angle_beta   90.00
_cell.angle_gamma   90.00
#
_symmetry.space_group_name_H-M   'P 1'
#
loop_
_entity.id
_entity.type
_entity.pdbx_description
1 polymer ?
#
loop_
_entity_poly.entity_id
_entity_poly.type
_entity_poly.pdbx_seq_one_letter_code
_entity_poly.pdbx_strand_id
1 'polypeptide(L)'
;MHVHPETFHAQIHLLSLWQCGCYINAQNIINIGSALGIELPFKKRSSLLQTLLLHVKESQQEQRFLALMCDLLNHKAQTLQLHMMDYPKAALFMQPCVAKIEKTKYLLNREFALSTKDENA
;
A
#
# COMPACT_ATOMS: atom_id res chain seq x y z
N MET A 1 -36.87 1.10 1.94
CA MET A 1 -35.85 1.41 2.95
C MET A 1 -34.49 1.30 2.29
N HIS A 2 -33.70 2.37 2.39
CA HIS A 2 -32.44 2.61 1.68
C HIS A 2 -31.47 1.42 1.69
N VAL A 3 -30.95 1.11 0.51
CA VAL A 3 -29.75 0.28 0.32
C VAL A 3 -28.59 1.02 0.99
N HIS A 4 -28.04 0.44 2.05
CA HIS A 4 -26.86 0.97 2.73
C HIS A 4 -25.61 0.82 1.85
N PRO A 5 -24.67 1.79 1.94
CA PRO A 5 -23.70 2.09 0.90
C PRO A 5 -22.64 1.00 0.78
N GLU A 6 -22.17 0.78 -0.44
CA GLU A 6 -21.08 -0.11 -0.79
C GLU A 6 -19.93 0.01 0.20
N THR A 7 -19.75 -1.03 1.01
CA THR A 7 -18.62 -1.19 1.91
C THR A 7 -17.35 -1.14 1.09
N PHE A 8 -16.68 0.01 1.10
CA PHE A 8 -15.30 0.14 0.67
C PHE A 8 -14.50 -0.99 1.34
N HIS A 9 -13.99 -1.93 0.55
CA HIS A 9 -13.26 -3.11 1.04
C HIS A 9 -11.86 -2.73 1.55
N ALA A 10 -11.74 -1.65 2.33
CA ALA A 10 -10.54 -1.23 3.04
C ALA A 10 -9.88 -2.39 3.81
N GLN A 11 -10.67 -3.32 4.33
CA GLN A 11 -10.17 -4.51 5.03
C GLN A 11 -9.37 -5.46 4.11
N ILE A 12 -9.78 -5.60 2.83
CA ILE A 12 -9.04 -6.41 1.84
C ILE A 12 -7.76 -5.68 1.42
N HIS A 13 -7.81 -4.34 1.24
CA HIS A 13 -6.61 -3.53 1.01
C HIS A 13 -5.65 -3.50 2.21
N LEU A 14 -6.16 -3.60 3.44
CA LEU A 14 -5.38 -3.67 4.69
C LEU A 14 -4.65 -5.01 4.84
N LEU A 15 -5.26 -6.13 4.43
CA LEU A 15 -4.64 -7.46 4.50
C LEU A 15 -3.50 -7.63 3.49
N SER A 16 -3.61 -7.04 2.29
CA SER A 16 -2.57 -7.12 1.25
C SER A 16 -1.29 -6.35 1.62
N LEU A 17 -1.42 -5.26 2.39
CA LEU A 17 -0.29 -4.50 2.94
C LEU A 17 0.34 -5.17 4.17
N TRP A 18 -0.43 -5.95 4.94
CA TRP A 18 0.12 -6.68 6.09
C TRP A 18 0.98 -7.87 5.67
N GLN A 19 0.64 -8.48 4.53
CA GLN A 19 1.40 -9.58 3.97
C GLN A 19 2.38 -9.15 2.87
N CYS A 20 2.61 -7.86 2.63
CA CYS A 20 3.59 -7.46 1.63
C CYS A 20 4.99 -7.95 1.99
N GLY A 21 5.81 -8.28 0.99
CA GLY A 21 7.13 -8.89 1.19
C GLY A 21 8.14 -8.04 1.97
N CYS A 22 7.74 -6.86 2.43
CA CYS A 22 8.54 -5.95 3.23
C CYS A 22 7.72 -5.34 4.36
N TYR A 23 8.38 -4.90 5.43
CA TYR A 23 7.70 -4.13 6.48
C TYR A 23 7.48 -2.68 6.05
N ILE A 24 6.21 -2.27 5.96
CA ILE A 24 5.79 -0.86 5.88
C ILE A 24 5.63 -0.35 7.31
N ASN A 25 6.43 0.64 7.68
CA ASN A 25 6.43 1.21 9.02
C ASN A 25 5.50 2.44 9.12
N ALA A 26 5.30 2.94 10.34
CA ALA A 26 4.46 4.12 10.58
C ALA A 26 4.93 5.35 9.81
N GLN A 27 6.25 5.59 9.76
CA GLN A 27 6.82 6.73 9.03
C GLN A 27 6.54 6.66 7.52
N ASN A 28 6.59 5.46 6.93
CA ASN A 28 6.25 5.28 5.52
C ASN A 28 4.80 5.73 5.25
N ILE A 29 3.87 5.41 6.14
CA ILE A 29 2.46 5.79 6.01
C ILE A 29 2.28 7.30 6.21
N ILE A 30 2.94 7.87 7.21
CA ILE A 30 2.93 9.32 7.48
C ILE A 30 3.45 10.09 6.26
N ASN A 31 4.55 9.64 5.64
CA ASN A 31 5.11 10.29 4.46
C ASN A 31 4.14 10.25 3.27
N ILE A 32 3.44 9.12 3.06
CA ILE A 32 2.41 9.02 2.02
C ILE A 32 1.24 9.96 2.31
N GLY A 33 0.79 10.04 3.56
CA GLY A 33 -0.25 10.99 3.97
C GLY A 33 0.15 12.43 3.69
N SER A 34 1.36 12.82 4.09
CA SER A 34 1.91 14.15 3.82
C SER A 34 1.95 14.47 2.32
N ALA A 35 2.38 13.51 1.49
CA ALA A 35 2.36 13.67 0.04
C ALA A 35 0.93 13.84 -0.54
N LEU A 36 -0.08 13.25 0.10
CA LEU A 36 -1.50 13.37 -0.27
C LEU A 36 -2.21 14.58 0.39
N GLY A 37 -1.47 15.42 1.12
CA GLY A 37 -1.99 16.64 1.73
C GLY A 37 -2.71 16.44 3.07
N ILE A 38 -2.52 15.31 3.74
CA ILE A 38 -3.05 15.05 5.09
C ILE A 38 -1.91 14.89 6.10
N GLU A 39 -2.05 15.56 7.24
CA GLU A 39 -1.19 15.32 8.40
C GLU A 39 -1.74 14.14 9.21
N LEU A 40 -0.97 13.05 9.28
CA LEU A 40 -1.34 11.89 10.08
C LEU A 40 -0.67 11.95 11.47
N PRO A 41 -1.45 11.93 12.57
CA PRO A 41 -0.90 11.99 13.91
C PRO A 41 -0.13 10.70 14.23
N PHE A 42 0.98 10.80 14.96
CA PHE A 42 1.78 9.63 15.34
C PHE A 42 0.96 8.65 16.20
N LYS A 43 0.45 7.59 15.56
CA LYS A 43 -0.47 6.58 16.12
C LYS A 43 -0.05 5.18 15.70
N LYS A 44 -0.78 4.17 16.22
CA LYS A 44 -0.63 2.78 15.77
C LYS A 44 -0.82 2.68 14.26
N ARG A 45 -0.04 1.79 13.65
CA ARG A 45 0.03 1.61 12.18
C ARG A 45 -1.34 1.34 11.53
N SER A 46 -2.18 0.53 12.17
CA SER A 46 -3.54 0.24 11.68
C SER A 46 -4.41 1.49 11.63
N SER A 47 -4.35 2.33 12.66
CA SER A 47 -5.08 3.60 12.70
C SER A 47 -4.58 4.58 11.64
N LEU A 48 -3.26 4.68 11.45
CA LEU A 48 -2.66 5.50 10.38
C LEU A 48 -3.15 5.08 9.00
N LEU A 49 -3.14 3.78 8.71
CA LEU A 49 -3.61 3.24 7.43
C LEU A 49 -5.11 3.48 7.23
N GLN A 50 -5.92 3.30 8.26
CA GLN A 50 -7.37 3.53 8.17
C GLN A 50 -7.68 5.00 7.85
N THR A 51 -7.05 5.94 8.57
CA THR A 51 -7.21 7.37 8.30
C THR A 51 -6.73 7.74 6.90
N LEU A 52 -5.57 7.22 6.48
CA LEU A 52 -5.04 7.46 5.14
C LEU A 52 -6.00 6.98 4.04
N LEU A 53 -6.50 5.75 4.14
CA LEU A 53 -7.39 5.16 3.13
C LEU A 53 -8.74 5.87 3.06
N LEU A 54 -9.28 6.30 4.21
CA LEU A 54 -10.50 7.10 4.26
C LEU A 54 -10.29 8.44 3.53
N HIS A 55 -9.20 9.14 3.82
CA HIS A 55 -8.85 10.39 3.14
C HIS A 55 -8.67 10.20 1.63
N VAL A 56 -7.99 9.14 1.22
CA VAL A 56 -7.81 8.82 -0.21
C VAL A 56 -9.16 8.69 -0.93
N LYS A 57 -10.12 7.98 -0.32
CA LYS A 57 -11.46 7.81 -0.87
C LYS A 57 -12.24 9.13 -0.91
N GLU A 58 -12.26 9.85 0.20
CA GLU A 58 -13.00 11.11 0.33
C GLU A 58 -12.46 12.22 -0.59
N SER A 59 -11.16 12.17 -0.91
CA SER A 59 -10.49 13.14 -1.77
C SER A 59 -10.27 12.67 -3.21
N GLN A 60 -10.76 11.47 -3.58
CA GLN A 60 -10.62 10.88 -4.91
C GLN A 60 -9.15 10.83 -5.41
N GLN A 61 -8.22 10.50 -4.51
CA GLN A 61 -6.78 10.46 -4.78
C GLN A 61 -6.22 9.03 -4.98
N GLU A 62 -7.06 8.06 -5.33
CA GLU A 62 -6.72 6.64 -5.45
C GLU A 62 -5.53 6.40 -6.37
N GLN A 63 -5.50 7.02 -7.55
CA GLN A 63 -4.41 6.87 -8.51
C GLN A 63 -3.09 7.40 -7.95
N ARG A 64 -3.14 8.55 -7.26
CA ARG A 64 -1.97 9.17 -6.65
C ARG A 64 -1.45 8.33 -5.47
N PHE A 65 -2.35 7.82 -4.64
CA PHE A 65 -2.02 6.87 -3.58
C PHE A 65 -1.36 5.61 -4.13
N LEU A 66 -1.93 5.02 -5.19
CA LEU A 66 -1.39 3.82 -5.83
C LEU A 66 0.02 4.04 -6.36
N ALA A 67 0.29 5.19 -7.00
CA ALA A 67 1.62 5.55 -7.48
C ALA A 67 2.63 5.63 -6.31
N LEU A 68 2.29 6.37 -5.24
CA LEU A 68 3.14 6.51 -4.06
C LEU A 68 3.43 5.16 -3.37
N MET A 69 2.42 4.28 -3.30
CA MET A 69 2.58 2.94 -2.76
C MET A 69 3.49 2.08 -3.63
N CYS A 70 3.35 2.14 -4.95
CA CYS A 70 4.22 1.43 -5.89
C CYS A 70 5.68 1.91 -5.76
N ASP A 71 5.90 3.22 -5.63
CA ASP A 71 7.23 3.80 -5.46
C ASP A 71 7.89 3.32 -4.15
N LEU A 72 7.14 3.32 -3.04
CA LEU A 72 7.61 2.78 -1.77
C LEU A 72 8.02 1.31 -1.91
N LEU A 73 7.17 0.49 -2.55
CA LEU A 73 7.42 -0.94 -2.74
C LEU A 73 8.62 -1.19 -3.66
N ASN A 74 8.78 -0.42 -4.73
CA ASN A 74 9.94 -0.47 -5.62
C ASN A 74 11.23 -0.17 -4.85
N HIS A 75 11.24 0.89 -4.03
CA HIS A 75 12.41 1.24 -3.23
C HIS A 75 12.79 0.14 -2.22
N LYS A 76 11.79 -0.50 -1.59
CA LYS A 76 12.02 -1.65 -0.71
C LYS A 76 12.58 -2.85 -1.48
N ALA A 77 12.08 -3.14 -2.66
CA ALA A 77 12.59 -4.22 -3.51
C ALA A 77 14.04 -3.98 -3.94
N GLN A 78 14.36 -2.76 -4.37
CA GLN A 78 15.73 -2.36 -4.73
C GLN A 78 16.69 -2.50 -3.55
N THR A 79 16.26 -2.08 -2.34
CA THR A 79 17.06 -2.25 -1.12
C THR A 79 17.37 -3.72 -0.85
N LEU A 80 16.37 -4.60 -0.98
CA LEU A 80 16.58 -6.05 -0.84
C LEU A 80 17.54 -6.58 -1.92
N GLN A 81 17.40 -6.15 -3.17
CA GLN A 81 18.30 -6.56 -4.25
C GLN A 81 19.75 -6.17 -3.99
N LEU A 82 20.00 -4.95 -3.52
CA LEU A 82 21.34 -4.52 -3.10
C LEU A 82 21.89 -5.39 -1.97
N HIS A 83 21.09 -5.63 -0.93
CA HIS A 83 21.49 -6.53 0.17
C HIS A 83 21.76 -7.97 -0.29
N MET A 84 21.08 -8.46 -1.32
CA MET A 84 21.39 -9.80 -1.86
C MET A 84 22.76 -9.85 -2.55
N MET A 85 23.20 -8.74 -3.15
CA MET A 85 24.54 -8.63 -3.72
C MET A 85 25.61 -8.58 -2.63
N ASP A 86 25.36 -7.80 -1.57
CA ASP A 86 26.29 -7.64 -0.44
C ASP A 86 26.34 -8.90 0.45
N TYR A 87 25.22 -9.62 0.56
CA TYR A 87 25.07 -10.80 1.40
C TYR A 87 24.50 -12.01 0.62
N PRO A 88 25.27 -12.65 -0.28
CA PRO A 88 24.77 -13.71 -1.16
C PRO A 88 24.17 -14.91 -0.41
N LYS A 89 24.70 -15.23 0.79
CA LYS A 89 24.17 -16.32 1.64
C LYS A 89 22.74 -16.05 2.13
N ALA A 90 22.35 -14.78 2.27
CA ALA A 90 21.02 -14.39 2.70
C ALA A 90 20.04 -14.20 1.52
N ALA A 91 20.52 -14.28 0.28
CA ALA A 91 19.70 -14.08 -0.91
C ALA A 91 18.53 -15.06 -1.01
N LEU A 92 18.72 -16.31 -0.56
CA LEU A 92 17.66 -17.33 -0.51
C LEU A 92 16.44 -16.88 0.31
N PHE A 93 16.64 -16.05 1.34
CA PHE A 93 15.57 -15.55 2.21
C PHE A 93 14.96 -14.24 1.69
N MET A 94 15.75 -13.43 0.96
CA MET A 94 15.31 -12.14 0.45
C MET A 94 14.59 -12.24 -0.92
N GLN A 95 14.95 -13.21 -1.76
CA GLN A 95 14.31 -13.40 -3.07
C GLN A 95 12.78 -13.62 -2.97
N PRO A 96 12.26 -14.46 -2.03
CA PRO A 96 10.82 -14.59 -1.82
C PRO A 96 10.15 -13.28 -1.37
N CYS A 97 10.85 -12.45 -0.58
CA CYS A 97 10.36 -11.13 -0.19
C CYS A 97 10.16 -10.23 -1.41
N VAL A 98 11.14 -10.16 -2.32
CA VAL A 98 11.02 -9.39 -3.57
C VAL A 98 9.86 -9.88 -4.43
N ALA A 99 9.73 -11.21 -4.61
CA ALA A 99 8.60 -11.78 -5.36
C ALA A 99 7.24 -11.45 -4.74
N LYS A 100 7.17 -11.40 -3.40
CA LYS A 100 5.94 -11.04 -2.69
C LYS A 100 5.62 -9.55 -2.80
N ILE A 101 6.63 -8.68 -2.86
CA ILE A 101 6.44 -7.24 -3.14
C ILE A 101 5.80 -7.05 -4.52
N GLU A 102 6.28 -7.73 -5.55
CA GLU A 102 5.70 -7.63 -6.90
C GLU A 102 4.25 -8.12 -6.96
N LYS A 103 3.94 -9.23 -6.26
CA LYS A 103 2.56 -9.70 -6.11
C LYS A 103 1.67 -8.67 -5.40
N THR A 104 2.19 -8.00 -4.36
CA THR A 104 1.45 -6.91 -3.69
C THR A 104 1.18 -5.76 -4.64
N LYS A 105 2.15 -5.33 -5.45
CA LYS A 105 1.94 -4.27 -6.46
C LYS A 105 0.84 -4.64 -7.44
N TYR A 106 0.86 -5.87 -7.96
CA TYR A 106 -0.20 -6.35 -8.85
C TYR A 106 -1.59 -6.33 -8.18
N LEU A 107 -1.67 -6.80 -6.92
CA LEU A 107 -2.92 -6.76 -6.15
C LEU A 107 -3.41 -5.32 -5.96
N LEU A 108 -2.55 -4.39 -5.53
CA LEU A 108 -2.93 -2.98 -5.37
C LEU A 108 -3.45 -2.39 -6.69
N ASN A 109 -2.75 -2.62 -7.80
CA ASN A 109 -3.21 -2.13 -9.10
C ASN A 109 -4.58 -2.69 -9.47
N ARG A 110 -4.80 -4.00 -9.30
CA ARG A 110 -6.10 -4.63 -9.59
C ARG A 110 -7.22 -4.00 -8.77
N GLU A 111 -7.02 -3.91 -7.47
CA GLU A 111 -8.02 -3.43 -6.51
C GLU A 111 -8.40 -1.96 -6.75
N PHE A 112 -7.41 -1.09 -6.94
CA PHE A 112 -7.66 0.34 -7.17
C PHE A 112 -8.06 0.65 -8.62
N ALA A 113 -7.71 -0.17 -9.61
CA ALA A 113 -8.20 -0.03 -10.98
C ALA A 113 -9.69 -0.41 -11.11
N LEU A 114 -10.15 -1.42 -10.37
CA LEU A 114 -11.57 -1.81 -10.36
C LEU A 114 -12.45 -0.72 -9.75
N SER A 115 -11.99 -0.05 -8.69
CA SER A 115 -12.74 1.04 -8.03
C SER A 115 -13.02 2.24 -8.95
N THR A 116 -12.26 2.43 -10.04
CA THR A 116 -12.49 3.54 -10.99
C THR A 116 -13.54 3.23 -12.07
N LYS A 117 -13.94 1.96 -12.20
CA LYS A 117 -14.94 1.53 -13.21
C LYS A 117 -16.36 1.57 -12.66
N ASP A 118 -16.55 1.30 -11.37
CA ASP A 118 -17.88 1.25 -10.76
C ASP A 118 -18.51 2.64 -10.55
N GLU A 119 -17.73 3.73 -10.52
CA GLU A 119 -18.26 5.11 -10.44
C GLU A 119 -18.74 5.68 -11.78
N ASN A 120 -18.47 5.01 -12.91
CA ASN A 120 -18.88 5.44 -14.26
C ASN A 120 -20.02 4.59 -14.86
N ALA A 121 -20.71 3.79 -14.05
CA ALA A 121 -21.79 2.90 -14.46
C ALA A 121 -23.17 3.40 -14.00
#